data_AF-A0A960B378-F1
#
_entry.id   AF-A0A960B378-F1
#
_cell.length_a   1.000
_cell.length_b   1.000
_cell.length_c   1.000
_cell.angle_alpha   90.00
_cell.angle_beta   90.00
_cell.angle_gamma   90.00
#
_symmetry.space_group_name_H-M   'P 1'
#
loop_
_entity.id
_entity.type
_entity.pdbx_description
1 polymer ?
#
loop_
_entity_poly.entity_id
_entity_poly.type
_entity_poly.pdbx_seq_one_letter_code
_entity_poly.pdbx_strand_id
1 'polypeptide(L)'
;MSRAVPPPLADLLTELGLDPATAGLGRRAGSGAGYLCLPSVDQPQLLVPLAPAGSDLVLERRSRTLPARAAKQLVAAGLRVHVLDRLPVRRLTLADPALTDLVAWLGGRPGDRLGVLVGPPRANRKPVLRLLAGNGTTTAFAKLGATPVAADLVRREAAALARIADNGWTTLRAPRLLKAGRWRGREVVVTEALARDARQRQPAALPIGPTREIAMTGARTDLPVGETTALGLDGADAWGTWRPELETLTHRLRTAIGDRRLPLGASHGDWTPWNMAWSGD
;
A
#
# COMPACT_ATOMS: atom_id res chain seq x y z
N MET A 1 1.50 1.30 35.13
CA MET A 1 2.91 1.08 34.75
C MET A 1 2.97 0.87 33.25
N SER A 2 3.79 1.65 32.54
CA SER A 2 4.03 1.46 31.10
C SER A 2 4.80 0.15 30.93
N ARG A 3 4.29 -0.78 30.11
CA ARG A 3 5.00 -2.03 29.82
C ARG A 3 5.93 -1.80 28.64
N ALA A 4 7.11 -2.43 28.68
CA ALA A 4 8.02 -2.45 27.54
C ALA A 4 7.32 -2.96 26.27
N VAL A 5 7.71 -2.41 25.14
CA VAL A 5 7.19 -2.77 23.81
C VAL A 5 7.74 -4.14 23.41
N PRO A 6 6.91 -5.07 22.89
CA PRO A 6 7.39 -6.39 22.46
C PRO A 6 8.28 -6.26 21.21
N PRO A 7 9.21 -7.22 20.97
CA PRO A 7 10.17 -7.13 19.88
C PRO A 7 9.57 -6.83 18.49
N PRO A 8 8.46 -7.47 18.04
CA PRO A 8 7.88 -7.19 16.73
C PRO A 8 7.47 -5.72 16.53
N LEU A 9 7.03 -5.05 17.59
CA LEU A 9 6.67 -3.64 17.54
C LEU A 9 7.90 -2.74 17.66
N ALA A 10 8.90 -3.11 18.46
CA ALA A 10 10.16 -2.39 18.51
C ALA A 10 10.90 -2.43 17.16
N ASP A 11 10.89 -3.58 16.49
CA ASP A 11 11.46 -3.75 15.15
C ASP A 11 10.75 -2.87 14.13
N LEU A 12 9.41 -2.80 14.18
CA LEU A 12 8.64 -1.91 13.32
C LEU A 12 8.97 -0.43 13.57
N LEU A 13 9.04 0.01 14.83
CA LEU A 13 9.41 1.39 15.15
C LEU A 13 10.81 1.71 14.63
N THR A 14 11.75 0.79 14.80
CA THR A 14 13.10 0.91 14.25
C THR A 14 13.08 0.94 12.71
N GLU A 15 12.27 0.12 12.06
CA GLU A 15 12.07 0.11 10.60
C GLU A 15 11.61 1.49 10.12
N LEU A 16 10.69 2.11 10.86
CA LEU A 16 10.17 3.46 10.65
C LEU A 16 11.15 4.58 11.03
N GLY A 17 12.34 4.27 11.56
CA GLY A 17 13.33 5.27 12.00
C GLY A 17 12.97 6.00 13.29
N LEU A 18 12.11 5.38 14.10
CA LEU A 18 11.66 5.85 15.40
C LEU A 18 12.38 5.05 16.50
N ASP A 19 12.56 5.65 17.66
CA ASP A 19 13.19 5.03 18.82
C ASP A 19 12.17 4.25 19.67
N PRO A 20 12.28 2.91 19.75
CA PRO A 20 11.40 2.10 20.58
C PRO A 20 11.45 2.43 22.08
N ALA A 21 12.54 3.04 22.58
CA ALA A 21 12.65 3.43 23.98
C ALA A 21 11.70 4.58 24.36
N THR A 22 11.27 5.37 23.38
CA THR A 22 10.29 6.46 23.55
C THR A 22 8.83 5.97 23.48
N ALA A 23 8.64 4.67 23.27
CA ALA A 23 7.34 4.04 23.15
C ALA A 23 6.90 3.35 24.45
N GLY A 24 5.62 3.44 24.76
CA GLY A 24 5.02 2.82 25.94
C GLY A 24 3.71 2.11 25.62
N LEU A 25 3.48 0.96 26.24
CA LEU A 25 2.19 0.28 26.20
C LEU A 25 1.38 0.59 27.45
N GLY A 26 0.14 1.04 27.23
CA GLY A 26 -0.78 1.40 28.30
C GLY A 26 -2.24 1.16 27.91
N ARG A 27 -3.14 1.50 28.84
CA ARG A 27 -4.59 1.51 28.60
C ARG A 27 -5.19 2.92 28.57
N ARG A 28 -4.52 3.89 29.17
CA ARG A 28 -4.96 5.29 29.24
C ARG A 28 -4.06 6.15 28.35
N ALA A 29 -4.55 7.34 28.02
CA ALA A 29 -3.72 8.36 27.37
C ALA A 29 -2.44 8.60 28.18
N GLY A 30 -1.33 8.82 27.47
CA GLY A 30 -0.05 9.20 28.04
C GLY A 30 0.51 10.40 27.28
N SER A 31 1.70 10.86 27.66
CA SER A 31 2.42 11.89 26.92
C SER A 31 2.87 11.36 25.55
N GLY A 32 2.34 11.91 24.46
CA GLY A 32 2.73 11.55 23.09
C GLY A 32 1.54 11.18 22.19
N ALA A 33 1.85 10.72 20.98
CA ALA A 33 0.86 10.29 20.01
C ALA A 33 0.34 8.88 20.33
N GLY A 34 -0.98 8.72 20.42
CA GLY A 34 -1.63 7.45 20.72
C GLY A 34 -1.98 6.64 19.46
N TYR A 35 -1.75 5.33 19.52
CA TYR A 35 -1.99 4.38 18.43
C TYR A 35 -2.69 3.10 18.91
N LEU A 36 -3.61 2.59 18.09
CA LEU A 36 -4.04 1.19 18.14
C LEU A 36 -3.11 0.36 17.27
N CYS A 37 -2.63 -0.76 17.82
CA CYS A 37 -1.84 -1.74 17.08
C CYS A 37 -2.73 -2.92 16.66
N LEU A 38 -2.92 -3.11 15.36
CA LEU A 38 -3.80 -4.13 14.82
C LEU A 38 -3.02 -5.18 14.00
N PRO A 39 -3.40 -6.47 14.09
CA PRO A 39 -4.38 -7.04 15.02
C PRO A 39 -3.92 -7.01 16.48
N SER A 40 -2.62 -7.00 16.74
CA SER A 40 -2.05 -6.93 18.08
C SER A 40 -0.66 -6.28 18.05
N VAL A 41 -0.06 -6.05 19.22
CA VAL A 41 1.33 -5.57 19.33
C VAL A 41 2.37 -6.63 18.97
N ASP A 42 2.00 -7.91 19.03
CA ASP A 42 2.87 -9.03 18.68
C ASP A 42 2.87 -9.29 17.17
N GLN A 43 1.88 -8.76 16.47
CA GLN A 43 1.78 -8.77 15.00
C GLN A 43 1.33 -7.38 14.51
N PRO A 44 2.16 -6.33 14.63
CA PRO A 44 1.74 -4.96 14.35
C PRO A 44 1.72 -4.72 12.82
N GLN A 45 0.59 -5.06 12.19
CA GLN A 45 0.41 -4.85 10.75
C GLN A 45 -0.17 -3.48 10.41
N LEU A 46 -0.83 -2.84 11.38
CA LEU A 46 -1.47 -1.55 11.20
C LEU A 46 -1.38 -0.75 12.50
N LEU A 47 -0.76 0.43 12.43
CA LEU A 47 -0.79 1.44 13.48
C LEU A 47 -1.83 2.49 13.10
N VAL A 48 -2.91 2.53 13.87
CA VAL A 48 -4.02 3.47 13.66
C VAL A 48 -3.93 4.58 14.69
N PRO A 49 -3.81 5.86 14.29
CA PRO A 49 -3.83 6.95 15.25
C PRO A 49 -5.16 6.96 16.02
N LEU A 50 -5.09 7.16 17.33
CA LEU A 50 -6.26 7.35 18.21
C LEU A 50 -6.85 8.75 18.01
N ALA A 51 -7.38 8.97 16.82
CA ALA A 51 -8.02 10.19 16.37
C ALA A 51 -9.14 9.83 15.37
N PRO A 52 -10.08 10.74 15.06
CA PRO A 52 -11.09 10.52 14.02
C PRO A 52 -10.47 10.10 12.70
N ALA A 53 -9.29 10.65 12.42
CA ALA A 53 -8.47 10.33 11.28
C ALA A 53 -8.10 8.84 11.11
N GLY A 54 -8.07 8.08 12.20
CA GLY A 54 -7.81 6.65 12.16
C GLY A 54 -8.98 5.81 11.63
N SER A 55 -10.20 6.36 11.48
CA SER A 55 -11.37 5.55 11.14
C SER A 55 -11.26 4.87 9.79
N ASP A 56 -10.75 5.59 8.78
CA ASP A 56 -10.74 5.11 7.40
C ASP A 56 -9.69 4.00 7.20
N LEU A 57 -8.56 4.11 7.92
CA LEU A 57 -7.53 3.06 7.99
C LEU A 57 -8.06 1.72 8.51
N VAL A 58 -8.94 1.76 9.51
CA VAL A 58 -9.54 0.54 10.09
C VAL A 58 -10.48 -0.13 9.10
N LEU A 59 -11.26 0.66 8.38
CA LEU A 59 -12.31 0.18 7.47
C LEU A 59 -11.76 -0.41 6.17
N GLU A 60 -10.63 0.10 5.67
CA GLU A 60 -10.01 -0.39 4.43
C GLU A 60 -9.46 -1.81 4.54
N ARG A 61 -9.13 -2.25 5.76
CA ARG A 61 -8.63 -3.61 5.94
C ARG A 61 -9.75 -4.59 5.57
N ARG A 62 -9.51 -5.49 4.62
CA ARG A 62 -10.47 -6.55 4.29
C ARG A 62 -10.68 -7.47 5.49
N SER A 63 -11.94 -7.73 5.85
CA SER A 63 -12.34 -8.76 6.81
C SER A 63 -13.05 -9.88 6.07
N ARG A 64 -12.62 -11.13 6.33
CA ARG A 64 -13.25 -12.32 5.74
C ARG A 64 -14.53 -12.75 6.47
N THR A 65 -14.65 -12.43 7.77
CA THR A 65 -15.78 -12.86 8.60
C THR A 65 -16.70 -11.69 8.98
N LEU A 66 -18.00 -11.97 9.18
CA LEU A 66 -19.00 -10.97 9.61
C LEU A 66 -18.67 -10.35 10.98
N PRO A 67 -18.28 -11.11 12.02
CA PRO A 67 -17.90 -10.52 13.31
C PRO A 67 -16.72 -9.55 13.18
N ALA A 68 -15.72 -9.89 12.36
CA ALA A 68 -14.57 -9.01 12.11
C ALA A 68 -14.93 -7.77 11.29
N ARG A 69 -16.05 -7.76 10.54
CA ARG A 69 -16.57 -6.56 9.90
C ARG A 69 -17.28 -5.67 10.92
N ALA A 70 -18.14 -6.24 11.75
CA ALA A 70 -18.83 -5.51 12.81
C ALA A 70 -17.85 -4.86 13.81
N ALA A 71 -16.84 -5.61 14.27
CA ALA A 71 -15.82 -5.09 15.16
C ALA A 71 -15.05 -3.89 14.55
N LYS A 72 -14.73 -3.94 13.25
CA LYS A 72 -14.10 -2.81 12.55
C LYS A 72 -14.99 -1.58 12.49
N GLN A 73 -16.28 -1.76 12.21
CA GLN A 73 -17.25 -0.67 12.19
C GLN A 73 -17.35 0.00 13.57
N LEU A 74 -17.39 -0.80 14.65
CA LEU A 74 -17.41 -0.29 16.02
C LEU A 74 -16.13 0.48 16.38
N VAL A 75 -14.95 -0.04 16.03
CA VAL A 75 -13.68 0.65 16.25
C VAL A 75 -13.64 1.96 15.45
N ALA A 76 -14.03 1.93 14.17
CA ALA A 76 -14.05 3.13 13.33
C ALA A 76 -15.03 4.18 13.85
N ALA A 77 -16.23 3.79 14.29
CA ALA A 77 -17.21 4.69 14.90
C ALA A 77 -16.66 5.29 16.21
N GLY A 78 -16.06 4.47 17.07
CA GLY A 78 -15.46 4.93 18.33
C GLY A 78 -14.28 5.90 18.13
N LEU A 79 -13.52 5.76 17.02
CA LEU A 79 -12.49 6.72 16.62
C LEU A 79 -13.11 8.05 16.17
N ARG A 80 -14.15 8.01 15.32
CA ARG A 80 -14.83 9.20 14.78
C ARG A 80 -15.41 10.10 15.86
N VAL A 81 -15.99 9.51 16.90
CA VAL A 81 -16.62 10.25 18.01
C VAL A 81 -15.69 10.43 19.21
N HIS A 82 -14.38 10.18 19.05
CA HIS A 82 -13.36 10.29 20.10
C HIS A 82 -13.56 9.43 21.35
N VAL A 83 -14.47 8.45 21.33
CA VAL A 83 -14.75 7.60 22.50
C VAL A 83 -13.54 6.72 22.84
N LEU A 84 -12.82 6.21 21.83
CA LEU A 84 -11.69 5.31 22.07
C LEU A 84 -10.51 6.02 22.72
N ASP A 85 -10.38 7.33 22.56
CA ASP A 85 -9.34 8.09 23.24
C ASP A 85 -9.60 8.17 24.76
N ARG A 86 -10.87 8.21 25.16
CA ARG A 86 -11.28 8.31 26.58
C ARG A 86 -11.37 6.96 27.28
N LEU A 87 -11.59 5.88 26.55
CA LEU A 87 -11.74 4.54 27.13
C LEU A 87 -10.39 3.89 27.47
N PRO A 88 -10.34 2.99 28.48
CA PRO A 88 -9.13 2.26 28.87
C PRO A 88 -8.77 1.13 27.90
N VAL A 89 -8.54 1.47 26.63
CA VAL A 89 -8.18 0.54 25.54
C VAL A 89 -6.66 0.38 25.44
N ARG A 90 -6.21 -0.85 25.15
CA ARG A 90 -4.79 -1.14 24.94
C ARG A 90 -4.27 -0.29 23.77
N ARG A 91 -3.27 0.55 24.05
CA ARG A 91 -2.70 1.50 23.10
C ARG A 91 -1.20 1.58 23.22
N LEU A 92 -0.57 1.94 22.11
CA LEU A 92 0.81 2.39 22.01
C LEU A 92 0.81 3.91 22.15
N THR A 93 1.65 4.44 23.04
CA THR A 93 1.97 5.86 23.11
C THR A 93 3.38 6.04 22.60
N LEU A 94 3.58 6.96 21.66
CA LEU A 94 4.88 7.28 21.08
C LEU A 94 5.21 8.75 21.36
N ALA A 95 6.29 8.99 22.11
CA ALA A 95 6.77 10.32 22.47
C ALA A 95 8.01 10.77 21.68
N ASP A 96 8.36 10.06 20.60
CA ASP A 96 9.51 10.38 19.77
C ASP A 96 9.32 11.69 18.98
N PRO A 97 10.17 12.71 19.15
CA PRO A 97 10.16 13.91 18.30
C PRO A 97 10.33 13.59 16.81
N ALA A 98 11.00 12.48 16.47
CA ALA A 98 11.18 12.04 15.08
C ALA A 98 9.84 11.70 14.39
N LEU A 99 8.78 11.39 15.14
CA LEU A 99 7.45 11.21 14.55
C LEU A 99 6.93 12.53 13.98
N THR A 100 7.06 13.63 14.74
CA THR A 100 6.64 14.96 14.29
C THR A 100 7.49 15.43 13.11
N ASP A 101 8.80 15.18 13.16
CA ASP A 101 9.71 15.43 12.05
C ASP A 101 9.33 14.63 10.79
N LEU A 102 8.99 13.35 10.93
CA LEU A 102 8.51 12.52 9.82
C LEU A 102 7.23 13.08 9.21
N VAL A 103 6.24 13.45 10.04
CA VAL A 103 4.99 14.06 9.57
C VAL A 103 5.27 15.34 8.79
N ALA A 104 6.12 16.23 9.32
CA ALA A 104 6.51 17.46 8.64
C ALA A 104 7.27 17.18 7.34
N TRP A 105 8.20 16.22 7.33
CA TRP A 105 8.96 15.84 6.15
C TRP A 105 8.05 15.30 5.04
N LEU A 106 7.00 14.56 5.39
CA LEU A 106 5.99 14.07 4.45
C LEU A 106 5.08 15.18 3.87
N GLY A 107 5.21 16.43 4.35
CA GLY A 107 4.36 17.55 3.96
C GLY A 107 3.12 17.73 4.84
N GLY A 108 3.11 17.09 6.01
CA GLY A 108 2.04 17.22 7.00
C GLY A 108 2.04 18.57 7.71
N ARG A 109 0.86 18.97 8.15
CA ARG A 109 0.62 20.18 8.92
C ARG A 109 0.52 19.87 10.42
N PRO A 110 0.68 20.87 11.30
CA PRO A 110 0.39 20.70 12.71
C PRO A 110 -1.03 20.14 12.92
N GLY A 111 -1.16 19.05 13.66
CA GLY A 111 -2.45 18.39 13.87
C GLY A 111 -2.73 17.21 12.93
N ASP A 112 -1.95 17.04 11.86
CA ASP A 112 -2.02 15.84 11.03
C ASP A 112 -1.59 14.60 11.82
N ARG A 113 -2.03 13.43 11.37
CA ARG A 113 -1.77 12.13 11.98
C ARG A 113 -1.16 11.20 10.94
N LEU A 114 -0.30 10.31 11.40
CA LEU A 114 0.31 9.29 10.56
C LEU A 114 -0.36 7.96 10.83
N GLY A 115 -0.84 7.27 9.79
CA GLY A 115 -1.13 5.84 9.84
C GLY A 115 0.02 5.04 9.26
N VAL A 116 0.23 3.82 9.77
CA VAL A 116 1.27 2.92 9.24
C VAL A 116 0.67 1.58 8.88
N LEU A 117 0.87 1.13 7.65
CA LEU A 117 0.45 -0.18 7.16
C LEU A 117 1.70 -0.99 6.79
N VAL A 118 1.74 -2.22 7.27
CA VAL A 118 2.87 -3.14 7.08
C VAL A 118 2.32 -4.44 6.55
N GLY A 119 2.77 -4.82 5.36
CA GLY A 119 2.45 -6.12 4.78
C GLY A 119 3.08 -7.27 5.58
N PRO A 120 2.73 -8.53 5.29
CA PRO A 120 3.41 -9.67 5.89
C PRO A 120 4.92 -9.63 5.59
N PRO A 121 5.74 -10.34 6.38
CA PRO A 121 7.19 -10.36 6.20
C PRO A 121 7.59 -10.82 4.80
N ARG A 122 8.35 -9.98 4.08
CA ARG A 122 8.91 -10.25 2.75
C ARG A 122 10.16 -9.41 2.58
N ALA A 123 11.15 -9.87 1.80
CA ALA A 123 12.36 -9.10 1.53
C ALA A 123 12.09 -7.75 0.83
N ASN A 124 11.03 -7.68 0.02
CA ASN A 124 10.58 -6.49 -0.69
C ASN A 124 9.52 -5.68 0.09
N ARG A 125 9.29 -5.99 1.36
CA ARG A 125 8.30 -5.26 2.17
C ARG A 125 8.73 -3.81 2.34
N LYS A 126 7.78 -2.90 2.10
CA LYS A 126 7.91 -1.46 2.30
C LYS A 126 6.78 -1.01 3.24
N PRO A 127 7.06 -0.41 4.41
CA PRO A 127 6.02 0.24 5.20
C PRO A 127 5.33 1.31 4.36
N VAL A 128 3.99 1.30 4.38
CA VAL A 128 3.17 2.32 3.75
C VAL A 128 2.69 3.27 4.84
N LEU A 129 3.07 4.53 4.72
CA LEU A 129 2.65 5.60 5.59
C LEU A 129 1.47 6.32 4.95
N ARG A 130 0.50 6.70 5.77
CA ARG A 130 -0.67 7.46 5.33
C ARG A 130 -0.74 8.73 6.14
N LEU A 131 -0.60 9.86 5.46
CA LEU A 131 -0.74 11.17 6.08
C LEU A 131 -2.22 11.53 6.10
N LEU A 132 -2.72 11.84 7.30
CA LEU A 132 -4.12 12.11 7.55
C LEU A 132 -4.28 13.51 8.14
N ALA A 133 -5.07 14.35 7.48
CA ALA A 133 -5.52 15.63 8.01
C ALA A 133 -6.37 15.44 9.28
N GLY A 134 -6.53 16.51 10.07
CA GLY A 134 -7.32 16.49 11.30
C GLY A 134 -8.77 16.00 11.13
N ASN A 135 -9.36 16.21 9.95
CA ASN A 135 -10.71 15.72 9.59
C ASN A 135 -10.72 14.24 9.10
N GLY A 136 -9.58 13.56 9.15
CA GLY A 136 -9.38 12.20 8.64
C GLY A 136 -9.13 12.08 7.14
N THR A 137 -8.97 13.20 6.46
CA THR A 137 -8.64 13.19 5.04
C THR A 137 -7.25 12.69 4.78
N THR A 138 -7.13 11.66 3.95
CA THR A 138 -5.83 11.25 3.43
C THR A 138 -5.32 12.28 2.47
N THR A 139 -4.18 12.88 2.80
CA THR A 139 -3.55 13.91 1.99
C THR A 139 -2.40 13.35 1.17
N ALA A 140 -1.72 12.33 1.67
CA ALA A 140 -0.63 11.66 0.96
C ALA A 140 -0.45 10.21 1.41
N PHE A 141 0.14 9.42 0.51
CA PHE A 141 0.73 8.13 0.83
C PHE A 141 2.23 8.23 0.70
N ALA A 142 2.96 7.50 1.55
CA ALA A 142 4.39 7.35 1.38
C ALA A 142 4.82 5.90 1.54
N LYS A 143 5.87 5.51 0.83
CA LYS A 143 6.52 4.21 0.99
C LYS A 143 7.93 4.44 1.49
N LEU A 144 8.29 3.69 2.51
CA LEU A 144 9.60 3.80 3.16
C LEU A 144 10.48 2.59 2.81
N GLY A 145 11.71 2.85 2.41
CA GLY A 145 12.74 1.87 2.09
C GLY A 145 13.62 1.58 3.30
N ALA A 146 13.16 0.71 4.21
CA ALA A 146 13.87 0.44 5.46
C ALA A 146 15.04 -0.54 5.33
N THR A 147 15.10 -1.29 4.23
CA THR A 147 16.20 -2.20 3.88
C THR A 147 16.83 -1.76 2.56
N PRO A 148 18.05 -2.20 2.22
CA PRO A 148 18.67 -1.87 0.93
C PRO A 148 17.81 -2.26 -0.28
N VAL A 149 17.16 -3.43 -0.22
CA VAL A 149 16.25 -3.90 -1.27
C VAL A 149 15.01 -3.00 -1.35
N ALA A 150 14.37 -2.70 -0.21
CA ALA A 150 13.22 -1.82 -0.15
C ALA A 150 13.56 -0.40 -0.63
N ALA A 151 14.74 0.11 -0.29
CA ALA A 151 15.27 1.40 -0.72
C ALA A 151 15.42 1.47 -2.25
N ASP A 152 15.98 0.43 -2.87
CA ASP A 152 16.08 0.37 -4.32
C ASP A 152 14.70 0.35 -4.99
N LEU A 153 13.76 -0.42 -4.44
CA LEU A 153 12.39 -0.46 -4.93
C LEU A 153 11.67 0.87 -4.74
N VAL A 154 11.96 1.66 -3.69
CA VAL A 154 11.41 3.01 -3.50
C VAL A 154 11.97 3.97 -4.55
N ARG A 155 13.29 3.96 -4.79
CA ARG A 155 13.92 4.81 -5.81
C ARG A 155 13.40 4.52 -7.22
N ARG A 156 13.29 3.23 -7.59
CA ARG A 156 12.72 2.84 -8.89
C ARG A 156 11.28 3.28 -9.05
N GLU A 157 10.51 3.24 -7.97
CA GLU A 157 9.12 3.70 -7.97
C GLU A 157 9.04 5.22 -8.17
N ALA A 158 9.86 6.01 -7.47
CA ALA A 158 9.95 7.45 -7.68
C ALA A 158 10.36 7.79 -9.13
N ALA A 159 11.36 7.09 -9.67
CA ALA A 159 11.80 7.26 -11.06
C ALA A 159 10.71 6.86 -12.07
N ALA A 160 9.97 5.79 -11.81
CA ALA A 160 8.85 5.38 -12.66
C ALA A 160 7.74 6.43 -12.68
N LEU A 161 7.33 6.93 -11.50
CA LEU A 161 6.31 7.99 -11.39
C LEU A 161 6.75 9.29 -12.07
N ALA A 162 8.02 9.68 -11.91
CA ALA A 162 8.56 10.87 -12.59
C ALA A 162 8.53 10.72 -14.12
N ARG A 163 8.88 9.54 -14.66
CA ARG A 163 8.86 9.27 -16.11
C ARG A 163 7.47 9.34 -16.73
N ILE A 164 6.43 9.05 -15.95
CA ILE A 164 5.06 9.00 -16.46
C ILE A 164 4.20 10.21 -16.05
N ALA A 165 4.79 11.18 -15.35
CA ALA A 165 4.07 12.31 -14.79
C ALA A 165 3.41 13.18 -15.88
N ASP A 166 4.11 13.34 -17.01
CA ASP A 166 3.69 14.19 -18.13
C ASP A 166 2.99 13.42 -19.25
N ASN A 167 2.71 12.13 -19.03
CA ASN A 167 1.93 11.36 -19.99
C ASN A 167 0.48 11.88 -20.03
N GLY A 168 -0.02 12.13 -21.23
CA GLY A 168 -1.41 12.54 -21.48
C GLY A 168 -2.39 11.39 -21.30
N TRP A 169 -2.56 10.93 -20.07
CA TRP A 169 -3.44 9.80 -19.75
C TRP A 169 -4.91 10.12 -20.01
N THR A 170 -5.61 9.19 -20.65
CA THR A 170 -7.01 9.29 -21.09
C THR A 170 -7.88 8.25 -20.40
N THR A 171 -7.34 7.07 -20.11
CA THR A 171 -8.09 5.95 -19.50
C THR A 171 -7.65 5.64 -18.07
N LEU A 172 -6.57 6.27 -17.59
CA LEU A 172 -6.06 6.09 -16.23
C LEU A 172 -5.57 7.40 -15.62
N ARG A 173 -5.36 7.40 -14.30
CA ARG A 173 -4.73 8.51 -13.59
C ARG A 173 -3.63 7.97 -12.70
N ALA A 174 -2.37 8.24 -13.05
CA ALA A 174 -1.25 7.97 -12.16
C ALA A 174 -1.25 8.94 -10.98
N PRO A 175 -0.83 8.52 -9.77
CA PRO A 175 -0.67 9.44 -8.66
C PRO A 175 0.52 10.37 -8.92
N ARG A 176 0.32 11.67 -8.71
CA ARG A 176 1.39 12.66 -8.70
C ARG A 176 2.44 12.31 -7.63
N LEU A 177 3.70 12.35 -8.05
CA LEU A 177 4.84 12.36 -7.15
C LEU A 177 4.88 13.71 -6.43
N LEU A 178 4.69 13.72 -5.11
CA LEU A 178 4.73 14.93 -4.29
C LEU A 178 6.15 15.21 -3.80
N LYS A 179 6.87 14.16 -3.39
CA LYS A 179 8.22 14.26 -2.84
C LYS A 179 8.94 12.93 -2.98
N ALA A 180 10.23 12.96 -3.27
CA ALA A 180 11.12 11.80 -3.16
C ALA A 180 12.43 12.26 -2.51
N GLY A 181 13.01 11.42 -1.66
CA GLY A 181 14.30 11.72 -1.05
C GLY A 181 14.57 10.85 0.18
N ARG A 182 15.56 11.27 0.97
CA ARG A 182 15.96 10.54 2.18
C ARG A 182 15.46 11.25 3.44
N TRP A 183 14.91 10.48 4.36
CA TRP A 183 14.58 10.90 5.71
C TRP A 183 15.29 10.00 6.71
N ARG A 184 16.14 10.57 7.57
CA ARG A 184 17.00 9.83 8.54
C ARG A 184 17.66 8.59 7.92
N GLY A 185 18.26 8.77 6.74
CA GLY A 185 18.96 7.73 5.98
C GLY A 185 18.09 6.77 5.16
N ARG A 186 16.76 6.78 5.33
CA ARG A 186 15.80 5.90 4.63
C ARG A 186 15.29 6.57 3.36
N GLU A 187 15.20 5.82 2.27
CA GLU A 187 14.55 6.29 1.04
C GLU A 187 13.04 6.38 1.26
N VAL A 188 12.43 7.49 0.84
CA VAL A 188 11.00 7.70 0.95
C VAL A 188 10.48 8.30 -0.35
N VAL A 189 9.41 7.73 -0.87
CA VAL A 189 8.60 8.30 -1.96
C VAL A 189 7.24 8.67 -1.40
N VAL A 190 6.77 9.88 -1.71
CA VAL A 190 5.49 10.44 -1.28
C VAL A 190 4.67 10.75 -2.51
N THR A 191 3.46 10.23 -2.55
CA THR A 191 2.51 10.39 -3.64
C THR A 191 1.23 11.02 -3.14
N GLU A 192 0.49 11.65 -4.03
CA GLU A 192 -0.86 12.12 -3.71
C GLU A 192 -1.77 10.96 -3.32
N ALA A 193 -2.81 11.27 -2.55
CA ALA A 193 -3.91 10.35 -2.34
C ALA A 193 -4.85 10.41 -3.55
N LEU A 194 -4.95 9.30 -4.29
CA LEU A 194 -5.97 9.15 -5.34
C LEU A 194 -7.38 9.23 -4.72
N ALA A 195 -8.33 9.78 -5.47
CA ALA A 195 -9.63 10.31 -5.01
C ALA A 195 -10.41 9.42 -4.01
N ARG A 196 -11.15 10.09 -3.10
CA ARG A 196 -11.92 9.50 -1.98
C ARG A 196 -13.10 8.63 -2.39
N ASP A 197 -13.74 8.96 -3.50
CA ASP A 197 -14.95 8.28 -3.97
C ASP A 197 -14.64 7.06 -4.84
N ALA A 198 -13.35 6.84 -5.12
CA ALA A 198 -12.90 5.73 -5.92
C ALA A 198 -13.06 4.43 -5.12
N ARG A 199 -13.87 3.50 -5.65
CA ARG A 199 -14.14 2.23 -4.97
C ARG A 199 -12.98 1.28 -5.27
N GLN A 200 -12.40 0.71 -4.21
CA GLN A 200 -11.48 -0.43 -4.32
C GLN A 200 -12.26 -1.70 -4.70
N ARG A 201 -12.78 -1.74 -5.92
CA ARG A 201 -13.50 -2.87 -6.51
C ARG A 201 -12.65 -3.53 -7.57
N GLN A 202 -12.85 -4.83 -7.73
CA GLN A 202 -12.39 -5.50 -8.92
C GLN A 202 -13.43 -5.24 -10.00
N PRO A 203 -13.04 -4.66 -11.15
CA PRO A 203 -13.98 -4.45 -12.24
C PRO A 203 -14.45 -5.82 -12.74
N ALA A 204 -15.71 -5.90 -13.19
CA ALA A 204 -16.21 -7.11 -13.85
C ALA A 204 -15.54 -7.30 -15.21
N ALA A 205 -15.28 -6.19 -15.92
CA ALA A 205 -14.56 -6.18 -17.18
C ALA A 205 -13.04 -6.08 -16.97
N LEU A 206 -12.28 -6.69 -17.88
CA LEU A 206 -10.83 -6.52 -17.90
C LEU A 206 -10.46 -5.06 -18.28
N PRO A 207 -9.43 -4.46 -17.65
CA PRO A 207 -9.00 -3.09 -17.89
C PRO A 207 -8.19 -2.97 -19.19
N ILE A 208 -8.81 -3.29 -20.35
CA ILE A 208 -8.12 -3.33 -21.64
C ILE A 208 -7.62 -1.95 -22.06
N GLY A 209 -8.44 -0.89 -21.89
CA GLY A 209 -8.07 0.49 -22.21
C GLY A 209 -6.81 0.94 -21.46
N PRO A 210 -6.82 0.92 -20.11
CA PRO A 210 -5.65 1.25 -19.30
C PRO A 210 -4.43 0.38 -19.60
N THR A 211 -4.61 -0.92 -19.83
CA THR A 211 -3.51 -1.82 -20.18
C THR A 211 -2.87 -1.45 -21.50
N ARG A 212 -3.69 -1.18 -22.53
CA ARG A 212 -3.20 -0.73 -23.83
C ARG A 212 -2.51 0.62 -23.71
N GLU A 213 -3.10 1.55 -22.97
CA GLU A 213 -2.53 2.89 -22.80
C GLU A 213 -1.13 2.82 -22.16
N ILE A 214 -0.94 2.02 -21.11
CA ILE A 214 0.39 1.80 -20.51
C ILE A 214 1.35 1.12 -21.49
N ALA A 215 0.92 0.06 -22.18
CA ALA A 215 1.76 -0.66 -23.13
C ALA A 215 2.26 0.23 -24.28
N MET A 216 1.50 1.28 -24.62
CA MET A 216 1.86 2.26 -25.63
C MET A 216 2.81 3.35 -25.13
N THR A 217 3.20 3.33 -23.85
CA THR A 217 4.19 4.26 -23.29
C THR A 217 5.62 3.73 -23.44
N GLY A 218 6.50 4.60 -23.94
CA GLY A 218 7.93 4.29 -24.08
C GLY A 218 8.26 3.32 -25.22
N ALA A 219 9.33 2.55 -25.04
CA ALA A 219 9.79 1.58 -26.02
C ALA A 219 8.83 0.39 -26.11
N ARG A 220 8.55 -0.05 -27.33
CA ARG A 220 7.67 -1.19 -27.63
C ARG A 220 8.31 -2.13 -28.62
N THR A 221 7.96 -3.40 -28.49
CA THR A 221 8.25 -4.44 -29.47
C THR A 221 6.96 -5.16 -29.79
N ASP A 222 6.51 -5.06 -31.04
CA ASP A 222 5.36 -5.82 -31.50
C ASP A 222 5.86 -7.21 -31.89
N LEU A 223 5.41 -8.26 -31.21
CA LEU A 223 5.76 -9.65 -31.53
C LEU A 223 4.50 -10.45 -31.87
N PRO A 224 4.57 -11.40 -32.83
CA PRO A 224 3.53 -12.43 -32.98
C PRO A 224 3.27 -13.10 -31.64
N VAL A 225 2.01 -13.31 -31.29
CA VAL A 225 1.63 -13.85 -29.97
C VAL A 225 2.33 -15.19 -29.66
N GLY A 226 2.51 -16.03 -30.68
CA GLY A 226 3.21 -17.31 -30.57
C GLY A 226 4.70 -17.20 -30.22
N GLU A 227 5.32 -16.05 -30.47
CA GLU A 227 6.73 -15.74 -30.13
C GLU A 227 6.88 -15.06 -28.76
N THR A 228 5.77 -14.78 -28.06
CA THR A 228 5.82 -14.17 -26.74
C THR A 228 6.01 -15.21 -25.64
N THR A 229 6.78 -14.88 -24.60
CA THR A 229 6.90 -15.73 -23.40
C THR A 229 5.60 -15.78 -22.60
N ALA A 230 4.65 -14.88 -22.85
CA ALA A 230 3.34 -14.87 -22.20
C ALA A 230 2.49 -16.12 -22.51
N LEU A 231 2.70 -16.73 -23.68
CA LEU A 231 2.18 -18.06 -24.04
C LEU A 231 3.29 -19.12 -24.08
N GLY A 232 4.48 -18.80 -23.58
CA GLY A 232 5.54 -19.76 -23.39
C GLY A 232 5.11 -20.80 -22.36
N LEU A 233 5.39 -22.08 -22.62
CA LEU A 233 5.17 -23.15 -21.65
C LEU A 233 6.36 -23.23 -20.65
N ASP A 234 7.06 -22.11 -20.42
CA ASP A 234 8.25 -22.07 -19.61
C ASP A 234 7.89 -22.48 -18.17
N GLY A 235 8.51 -23.56 -17.70
CA GLY A 235 8.17 -24.16 -16.40
C GLY A 235 6.98 -25.12 -16.42
N ALA A 236 6.62 -25.69 -17.58
CA ALA A 236 5.57 -26.71 -17.68
C ALA A 236 5.80 -27.95 -16.79
N ASP A 237 7.05 -28.20 -16.40
CA ASP A 237 7.45 -29.17 -15.37
C ASP A 237 6.77 -28.93 -14.02
N ALA A 238 6.47 -27.68 -13.69
CA ALA A 238 5.77 -27.32 -12.47
C ALA A 238 4.24 -27.48 -12.54
N TRP A 239 3.67 -27.81 -13.72
CA TRP A 239 2.21 -27.89 -13.89
C TRP A 239 1.62 -29.22 -13.43
N GLY A 240 2.46 -30.21 -13.15
CA GLY A 240 2.05 -31.51 -12.64
C GLY A 240 1.01 -32.17 -13.55
N THR A 241 -0.11 -32.60 -12.95
CA THR A 241 -1.17 -33.34 -13.65
C THR A 241 -1.94 -32.50 -14.66
N TRP A 242 -1.88 -31.17 -14.61
CA TRP A 242 -2.60 -30.26 -15.51
C TRP A 242 -1.87 -30.01 -16.83
N ARG A 243 -0.66 -30.56 -16.99
CA ARG A 243 0.17 -30.28 -18.14
C ARG A 243 -0.53 -30.56 -19.48
N PRO A 244 -1.12 -31.76 -19.73
CA PRO A 244 -1.73 -32.06 -21.02
C PRO A 244 -2.85 -31.10 -21.39
N GLU A 245 -3.67 -30.70 -20.41
CA GLU A 245 -4.76 -29.75 -20.59
C GLU A 245 -4.24 -28.34 -20.89
N LEU A 246 -3.21 -27.88 -20.17
CA LEU A 246 -2.59 -26.57 -20.37
C LEU A 246 -1.83 -26.48 -21.70
N GLU A 247 -1.17 -27.56 -22.11
CA GLU A 247 -0.54 -27.67 -23.44
C GLU A 247 -1.60 -27.60 -24.55
N THR A 248 -2.69 -28.35 -24.40
CA THR A 248 -3.83 -28.32 -25.32
C THR A 248 -4.45 -26.92 -25.40
N LEU A 249 -4.67 -26.28 -24.25
CA LEU A 249 -5.22 -24.93 -24.18
C LEU A 249 -4.29 -23.92 -24.85
N THR A 250 -2.99 -24.00 -24.57
CA THR A 250 -1.99 -23.12 -25.17
C THR A 250 -1.90 -23.31 -26.68
N HIS A 251 -1.93 -24.55 -27.15
CA HIS A 251 -1.97 -24.84 -28.59
C HIS A 251 -3.23 -24.25 -29.24
N ARG A 252 -4.41 -24.47 -28.66
CA ARG A 252 -5.67 -23.89 -29.15
C ARG A 252 -5.63 -22.36 -29.17
N LEU A 253 -5.08 -21.74 -28.12
CA LEU A 253 -4.91 -20.29 -28.04
C LEU A 253 -3.97 -19.78 -29.14
N ARG A 254 -2.82 -20.43 -29.35
CA ARG A 254 -1.88 -20.08 -30.42
C ARG A 254 -2.55 -20.17 -31.80
N THR A 255 -3.28 -21.26 -32.08
CA THR A 255 -4.00 -21.45 -33.35
C THR A 255 -5.09 -20.40 -33.53
N ALA A 256 -5.88 -20.10 -32.49
CA ALA A 256 -6.97 -19.13 -32.58
C ALA A 256 -6.46 -17.68 -32.74
N ILE A 257 -5.30 -17.37 -32.17
CA ILE A 257 -4.70 -16.04 -32.23
C ILE A 257 -3.91 -15.86 -33.55
N GLY A 258 -3.27 -16.91 -34.06
CA GLY A 258 -2.48 -16.87 -35.29
C GLY A 258 -1.31 -15.88 -35.21
N ASP A 259 -1.04 -15.18 -36.31
CA ASP A 259 0.07 -14.20 -36.43
C ASP A 259 -0.28 -12.81 -35.89
N ARG A 260 -1.36 -12.69 -35.10
CA ARG A 260 -1.69 -11.42 -34.45
C ARG A 260 -0.50 -10.97 -33.61
N ARG A 261 -0.15 -9.70 -33.74
CA ARG A 261 0.97 -9.10 -33.01
C ARG A 261 0.46 -8.47 -31.72
N LEU A 262 1.14 -8.75 -30.61
CA LEU A 262 0.92 -8.09 -29.34
C LEU A 262 1.93 -6.94 -29.17
N PRO A 263 1.47 -5.72 -28.84
CA PRO A 263 2.38 -4.66 -28.44
C PRO A 263 2.94 -4.97 -27.05
N LEU A 264 4.21 -5.38 -27.00
CA LEU A 264 4.92 -5.59 -25.74
C LEU A 264 5.65 -4.31 -25.37
N GLY A 265 5.24 -3.69 -24.27
CA GLY A 265 5.81 -2.44 -23.79
C GLY A 265 5.79 -2.37 -22.27
N ALA A 266 5.66 -1.16 -21.73
CA ALA A 266 5.50 -0.98 -20.31
C ALA A 266 4.27 -1.75 -19.78
N SER A 267 4.36 -2.20 -18.52
CA SER A 267 3.28 -2.94 -17.88
C SER A 267 3.13 -2.50 -16.43
N HIS A 268 1.88 -2.44 -15.98
CA HIS A 268 1.53 -2.25 -14.57
C HIS A 268 1.72 -3.54 -13.76
N GLY A 269 1.59 -4.70 -14.42
CA GLY A 269 1.51 -6.01 -13.76
C GLY A 269 0.06 -6.41 -13.52
N ASP A 270 -0.44 -6.25 -12.30
CA ASP A 270 -1.79 -6.65 -11.92
C ASP A 270 -2.73 -5.45 -11.73
N TRP A 271 -4.02 -5.68 -11.95
CA TRP A 271 -5.06 -4.68 -11.74
C TRP A 271 -5.94 -5.01 -10.52
N THR A 272 -5.30 -5.44 -9.44
CA THR A 272 -6.03 -5.84 -8.23
C THR A 272 -6.48 -4.62 -7.41
N PRO A 273 -7.56 -4.73 -6.64
CA PRO A 273 -8.18 -3.54 -6.01
C PRO A 273 -7.37 -2.91 -4.87
N TRP A 274 -6.23 -3.48 -4.49
CA TRP A 274 -5.30 -2.86 -3.53
C TRP A 274 -4.16 -2.09 -4.21
N ASN A 275 -3.99 -2.24 -5.53
CA ASN A 275 -3.02 -1.49 -6.32
C ASN A 275 -3.65 -0.32 -7.09
N MET A 276 -4.99 -0.23 -7.10
CA MET A 276 -5.74 0.78 -7.86
C MET A 276 -7.12 1.01 -7.28
N ALA A 277 -7.74 2.11 -7.70
CA ALA A 277 -9.12 2.43 -7.41
C ALA A 277 -9.85 2.83 -8.69
N TRP A 278 -11.17 2.67 -8.69
CA TRP A 278 -12.03 2.94 -9.85
C TRP A 278 -12.96 4.11 -9.56
N SER A 279 -12.96 5.08 -10.48
CA SER A 279 -13.91 6.20 -10.50
C SER A 279 -14.62 6.22 -11.85
N GLY A 280 -15.94 6.25 -11.84
CA GLY A 280 -16.78 6.03 -13.03
C GLY A 280 -17.59 4.74 -12.93
N ASP A 281 -18.42 4.49 -13.94
CA ASP A 281 -19.17 3.24 -14.12
C ASP A 281 -18.30 2.13 -14.70
#